data_AF-A0A969XK76-F1
#
_entry.id   AF-A0A969XK76-F1
#
_cell.length_a   1.000
_cell.length_b   1.000
_cell.length_c   1.000
_cell.angle_alpha   90.00
_cell.angle_beta   90.00
_cell.angle_gamma   90.00
#
_symmetry.space_group_name_H-M   'P 1'
#
loop_
_entity.id
_entity.type
_entity.pdbx_description
1 polymer ?
#
loop_
_entity_poly.entity_id
_entity_poly.type
_entity_poly.pdbx_seq_one_letter_code
_entity_poly.pdbx_strand_id
1 'polypeptide(L)'
;LGDGGAAHDVGQGHSDIGNGQDRTNLLGSILRIDVDGEAPYGIPADNPFLSEEAAAAGYRPEIWAYGFRNPFRMAFDAGGDGALFTGDVGQALWEELDIVEAGGNYGWRIREGFHCFSPDSPGSPPAECPDVGADGEPLIDPIVEYGQPGTETGYGNSVIAGYVYRGEGLPGLVGRHVFGDWTGSLSGSRAPTLLVASRDEASETGWTLDMLPVADAPTGFVLAFGQDPAGEMYVLTTASGGPSGSTGAVWRIAPAS
;
A
#
# COMPACT_ATOMS: atom_id res chain seq x y z
N LEU A 1 5.11 2.42 -8.46
CA LEU A 1 6.10 3.53 -8.49
C LEU A 1 5.57 4.59 -7.55
N GLY A 2 6.43 5.15 -6.68
CA GLY A 2 6.02 6.28 -5.84
C GLY A 2 5.78 7.55 -6.67
N ASP A 3 5.14 8.52 -6.06
CA ASP A 3 4.86 9.86 -6.57
C ASP A 3 6.14 10.65 -6.89
N GLY A 4 7.26 10.32 -6.25
CA GLY A 4 8.56 10.92 -6.56
C GLY A 4 8.69 12.36 -6.05
N GLY A 5 9.64 13.12 -6.58
CA GLY A 5 9.83 14.52 -6.19
C GLY A 5 10.13 14.75 -4.69
N ALA A 6 9.75 15.93 -4.20
CA ALA A 6 9.88 16.34 -2.80
C ALA A 6 8.59 16.02 -1.99
N ALA A 7 8.59 16.32 -0.69
CA ALA A 7 7.38 16.18 0.12
C ALA A 7 6.22 17.06 -0.38
N HIS A 8 5.00 16.67 0.00
CA HIS A 8 3.71 17.32 -0.23
C HIS A 8 3.21 17.26 -1.68
N ASP A 9 3.90 16.52 -2.54
CA ASP A 9 3.58 16.33 -3.95
C ASP A 9 3.41 17.68 -4.70
N VAL A 10 4.15 18.72 -4.30
CA VAL A 10 4.16 20.06 -4.92
C VAL A 10 5.56 20.58 -5.21
N GLY A 11 5.69 21.42 -6.23
CA GLY A 11 6.95 22.06 -6.60
C GLY A 11 7.82 21.19 -7.51
N GLN A 12 9.14 21.32 -7.38
CA GLN A 12 10.06 20.68 -8.33
C GLN A 12 9.95 19.15 -8.28
N GLY A 13 9.72 18.54 -9.44
CA GLY A 13 9.58 17.09 -9.59
C GLY A 13 8.12 16.62 -9.61
N HIS A 14 7.16 17.53 -9.48
CA HIS A 14 5.73 17.25 -9.42
C HIS A 14 4.96 17.96 -10.54
N SER A 15 3.89 17.32 -11.01
CA SER A 15 2.91 17.97 -11.87
C SER A 15 2.07 18.99 -11.08
N ASP A 16 1.36 19.87 -11.78
CA ASP A 16 0.50 20.88 -11.14
C ASP A 16 -0.63 20.23 -10.31
N ILE A 17 -1.11 19.05 -10.73
CA ILE A 17 -2.17 18.29 -10.05
C ILE A 17 -1.62 17.22 -9.10
N GLY A 18 -0.30 17.02 -9.07
CA GLY A 18 0.37 16.00 -8.27
C GLY A 18 0.62 14.75 -9.09
N ASN A 19 1.74 14.08 -8.83
CA ASN A 19 2.14 12.95 -9.65
C ASN A 19 1.21 11.75 -9.46
N GLY A 20 0.58 11.60 -8.30
CA GLY A 20 -0.46 10.59 -8.10
C GLY A 20 -1.67 10.78 -9.01
N GLN A 21 -2.04 12.02 -9.35
CA GLN A 21 -3.19 12.30 -10.23
C GLN A 21 -2.80 12.45 -11.72
N ASP A 22 -1.52 12.59 -12.03
CA ASP A 22 -1.04 12.85 -13.39
C ASP A 22 -0.67 11.56 -14.15
N ARG A 23 -1.62 11.10 -14.96
CA ARG A 23 -1.48 9.92 -15.83
C ARG A 23 -0.55 10.13 -17.03
N THR A 24 -0.06 11.35 -17.28
CA THR A 24 0.88 11.62 -18.39
C THR A 24 2.31 11.20 -18.05
N ASN A 25 2.57 10.87 -16.78
CA ASN A 25 3.81 10.29 -16.30
C ASN A 25 3.54 8.94 -15.58
N LEU A 26 4.60 8.24 -15.14
CA LEU A 26 4.49 6.89 -14.55
C LEU A 26 4.55 6.87 -13.01
N LEU A 27 4.67 8.04 -12.38
CA LEU A 27 4.81 8.15 -10.93
C LEU A 27 3.45 7.97 -10.25
N GLY A 28 3.48 7.66 -8.95
CA GLY A 28 2.26 7.40 -8.16
C GLY A 28 1.36 6.31 -8.73
N SER A 29 1.94 5.31 -9.41
CA SER A 29 1.21 4.36 -10.26
C SER A 29 1.68 2.91 -10.08
N ILE A 30 0.77 1.97 -10.24
CA ILE A 30 1.06 0.55 -10.51
C ILE A 30 1.03 0.34 -12.02
N LEU A 31 2.08 -0.28 -12.57
CA LEU A 31 2.23 -0.49 -13.99
C LEU A 31 1.98 -1.96 -14.37
N ARG A 32 1.43 -2.19 -15.56
CA ARG A 32 1.29 -3.51 -16.16
C ARG A 32 1.81 -3.50 -17.60
N ILE A 33 2.76 -4.37 -17.87
CA ILE A 33 3.45 -4.51 -19.16
C ILE A 33 3.38 -5.96 -19.64
N ASP A 34 3.54 -6.15 -20.95
CA ASP A 34 3.70 -7.46 -21.57
C ASP A 34 5.19 -7.72 -21.80
N VAL A 35 5.77 -8.62 -21.00
CA VAL A 35 7.19 -8.97 -21.10
C VAL A 35 7.52 -9.91 -22.26
N ASP A 36 6.50 -10.55 -22.84
CA ASP A 36 6.62 -11.44 -24.00
C ASP A 36 6.34 -10.71 -25.33
N GLY A 37 5.90 -9.45 -25.25
CA GLY A 37 5.63 -8.58 -26.39
C GLY A 37 6.88 -8.07 -27.12
N GLU A 38 6.70 -7.11 -28.04
CA GLU A 38 7.83 -6.51 -28.75
C GLU A 38 8.79 -5.78 -27.79
N ALA A 39 10.10 -5.88 -28.03
CA ALA A 39 11.11 -5.27 -27.16
C ALA A 39 10.98 -3.72 -27.16
N PRO A 40 11.15 -3.06 -25.99
CA PRO A 40 11.59 -3.60 -24.71
C PRO A 40 10.49 -4.27 -23.87
N TYR A 41 9.22 -4.04 -24.19
CA TYR A 41 8.02 -4.67 -23.65
C TYR A 41 6.80 -4.26 -24.51
N GLY A 42 5.79 -5.10 -24.56
CA GLY A 42 4.48 -4.76 -25.10
C GLY A 42 3.55 -4.13 -24.06
N ILE A 43 2.40 -3.69 -24.53
CA ILE A 43 1.29 -3.24 -23.68
C ILE A 43 0.15 -4.26 -23.79
N PRO A 44 -0.31 -4.86 -22.68
CA PRO A 44 -1.45 -5.73 -22.70
C PRO A 44 -2.70 -5.02 -23.25
N ALA A 45 -3.45 -5.68 -24.13
CA ALA A 45 -4.59 -5.08 -24.83
C ALA A 45 -5.78 -4.72 -23.93
N ASP A 46 -5.78 -5.22 -22.70
CA ASP A 46 -6.77 -4.99 -21.64
C ASP A 46 -6.29 -3.98 -20.58
N ASN A 47 -5.17 -3.26 -20.82
CA ASN A 47 -4.82 -2.12 -19.97
C ASN A 47 -5.88 -1.00 -20.07
N PRO A 48 -6.11 -0.24 -18.99
CA PRO A 48 -7.24 0.69 -18.89
C PRO A 48 -7.09 1.97 -19.73
N PHE A 49 -5.87 2.42 -20.01
CA PHE A 49 -5.62 3.72 -20.66
C PHE A 49 -5.19 3.57 -22.13
N LEU A 50 -6.01 2.87 -22.92
CA LEU A 50 -5.75 2.60 -24.35
C LEU A 50 -6.74 3.26 -25.32
N SER A 51 -7.73 4.01 -24.82
CA SER A 51 -8.71 4.68 -25.68
C SER A 51 -8.06 5.82 -26.50
N GLU A 52 -8.72 6.25 -27.57
CA GLU A 52 -8.27 7.40 -28.36
C GLU A 52 -8.22 8.68 -27.51
N GLU A 53 -9.16 8.84 -26.57
CA GLU A 53 -9.19 9.94 -25.62
C GLU A 53 -8.00 9.90 -24.65
N ALA A 54 -7.69 8.72 -24.09
CA ALA A 54 -6.53 8.54 -23.23
C ALA A 54 -5.23 8.86 -23.98
N ALA A 55 -5.10 8.39 -25.23
CA ALA A 55 -3.96 8.70 -26.08
C ALA A 55 -3.86 10.20 -26.41
N ALA A 56 -4.99 10.86 -26.71
CA ALA A 56 -5.03 12.30 -26.97
C ALA A 56 -4.69 13.13 -25.73
N ALA A 57 -5.04 12.65 -24.54
CA ALA A 57 -4.66 13.24 -23.25
C ALA A 57 -3.19 12.96 -22.88
N GLY A 58 -2.49 12.11 -23.62
CA GLY A 58 -1.10 11.74 -23.36
C GLY A 58 -0.93 10.76 -22.19
N TYR A 59 -1.99 10.06 -21.80
CA TYR A 59 -1.92 9.08 -20.72
C TYR A 59 -0.97 7.94 -21.07
N ARG A 60 -0.27 7.45 -20.05
CA ARG A 60 0.70 6.38 -20.19
C ARG A 60 0.01 5.03 -20.27
N PRO A 61 0.15 4.29 -21.40
CA PRO A 61 -0.55 3.02 -21.59
C PRO A 61 -0.07 1.91 -20.66
N GLU A 62 1.07 2.09 -19.98
CA GLU A 62 1.60 1.18 -18.97
C GLU A 62 0.82 1.22 -17.65
N ILE A 63 0.09 2.30 -17.36
CA ILE A 63 -0.59 2.47 -16.07
C ILE A 63 -1.73 1.45 -15.96
N TRP A 64 -1.69 0.64 -14.90
CA TRP A 64 -2.78 -0.23 -14.48
C TRP A 64 -3.69 0.45 -13.47
N ALA A 65 -3.10 1.16 -12.50
CA ALA A 65 -3.78 1.95 -11.49
C ALA A 65 -2.88 3.11 -11.07
N TYR A 66 -3.47 4.19 -10.56
CA TYR A 66 -2.78 5.44 -10.21
C TYR A 66 -3.42 6.08 -8.98
N GLY A 67 -2.94 7.24 -8.55
CA GLY A 67 -3.42 7.90 -7.34
C GLY A 67 -2.73 7.38 -6.08
N PHE A 68 -1.53 6.82 -6.18
CA PHE A 68 -0.76 6.38 -5.02
C PHE A 68 0.31 7.40 -4.63
N ARG A 69 0.64 7.45 -3.34
CA ARG A 69 1.82 8.18 -2.85
C ARG A 69 3.07 7.33 -3.01
N ASN A 70 3.16 6.22 -2.30
CA ASN A 70 4.28 5.32 -2.30
C ASN A 70 3.77 3.88 -2.11
N PRO A 71 3.27 3.25 -3.19
CA PRO A 71 2.74 1.90 -3.14
C PRO A 71 3.91 0.94 -2.87
N PHE A 72 4.05 0.53 -1.61
CA PHE A 72 5.20 -0.17 -1.09
C PHE A 72 4.86 -1.59 -0.63
N ARG A 73 5.42 -2.51 -1.42
CA ARG A 73 5.09 -3.94 -1.49
C ARG A 73 3.65 -4.17 -1.92
N MET A 74 3.50 -5.20 -2.73
CA MET A 74 2.23 -5.64 -3.28
C MET A 74 2.29 -7.15 -3.44
N ALA A 75 1.16 -7.82 -3.32
CA ALA A 75 1.05 -9.26 -3.48
C ALA A 75 -0.31 -9.64 -4.05
N PHE A 76 -0.30 -10.61 -4.96
CA PHE A 76 -1.52 -11.25 -5.41
C PHE A 76 -1.99 -12.30 -4.40
N ASP A 77 -3.29 -12.39 -4.21
CA ASP A 77 -3.92 -13.50 -3.51
C ASP A 77 -4.00 -14.75 -4.41
N ALA A 78 -2.85 -15.38 -4.64
CA ALA A 78 -2.71 -16.49 -5.59
C ALA A 78 -3.53 -17.74 -5.24
N GLY A 79 -3.93 -17.90 -3.98
CA GLY A 79 -4.79 -19.00 -3.51
C GLY A 79 -6.29 -18.65 -3.47
N GLY A 80 -6.66 -17.42 -3.79
CA GLY A 80 -8.03 -16.90 -3.78
C GLY A 80 -8.52 -16.53 -5.17
N ASP A 81 -9.04 -15.32 -5.30
CA ASP A 81 -9.59 -14.76 -6.55
C ASP A 81 -8.53 -14.04 -7.41
N GLY A 82 -7.29 -13.95 -6.94
CA GLY A 82 -6.20 -13.26 -7.62
C GLY A 82 -6.23 -11.74 -7.44
N ALA A 83 -6.96 -11.21 -6.45
CA ALA A 83 -6.90 -9.80 -6.10
C ALA A 83 -5.45 -9.34 -5.78
N LEU A 84 -5.08 -8.14 -6.23
CA LEU A 84 -3.79 -7.53 -5.94
C LEU A 84 -3.93 -6.62 -4.72
N PHE A 85 -3.24 -6.94 -3.64
CA PHE A 85 -3.15 -6.09 -2.46
C PHE A 85 -1.89 -5.23 -2.55
N THR A 86 -1.98 -3.97 -2.14
CA THR A 86 -0.81 -3.08 -2.00
C THR A 86 -0.95 -2.28 -0.70
N GLY A 87 0.17 -1.98 -0.08
CA GLY A 87 0.19 -0.95 0.96
C GLY A 87 0.59 0.36 0.31
N ASP A 88 -0.05 1.47 0.67
CA ASP A 88 0.39 2.79 0.28
C ASP A 88 0.92 3.55 1.50
N VAL A 89 2.20 3.90 1.45
CA VAL A 89 2.85 4.62 2.54
C VAL A 89 2.45 6.08 2.45
N GLY A 90 1.74 6.56 3.47
CA GLY A 90 1.30 7.95 3.57
C GLY A 90 2.42 8.90 3.95
N GLN A 91 2.08 10.19 4.01
CA GLN A 91 3.05 11.24 4.26
C GLN A 91 3.15 11.65 5.72
N ALA A 92 2.00 11.89 6.35
CA ALA A 92 1.92 12.67 7.57
C ALA A 92 1.04 12.03 8.63
N LEU A 93 -0.09 11.43 8.23
CA LEU A 93 -1.12 11.04 9.19
C LEU A 93 -1.55 9.59 9.07
N TRP A 94 -1.65 9.04 7.86
CA TRP A 94 -2.32 7.75 7.66
C TRP A 94 -1.51 6.81 6.79
N GLU A 95 -1.48 5.55 7.17
CA GLU A 95 -0.95 4.44 6.41
C GLU A 95 -2.12 3.57 5.97
N GLU A 96 -2.08 3.03 4.74
CA GLU A 96 -3.24 2.33 4.18
C GLU A 96 -2.89 1.04 3.46
N LEU A 97 -3.90 0.21 3.30
CA LEU A 97 -3.86 -1.02 2.52
C LEU A 97 -5.03 -1.00 1.54
N ASP A 98 -4.76 -1.36 0.29
CA ASP A 98 -5.69 -1.29 -0.83
C ASP A 98 -5.83 -2.63 -1.54
N ILE A 99 -6.98 -2.81 -2.18
CA ILE A 99 -7.17 -3.79 -3.26
C ILE A 99 -7.13 -3.03 -4.58
N VAL A 100 -6.18 -3.40 -5.44
CA VAL A 100 -5.86 -2.69 -6.68
C VAL A 100 -6.79 -3.11 -7.82
N GLU A 101 -7.51 -2.15 -8.38
CA GLU A 101 -8.44 -2.33 -9.49
C GLU A 101 -7.92 -1.69 -10.79
N ALA A 102 -8.32 -2.25 -11.93
CA ALA A 102 -7.96 -1.73 -13.24
C ALA A 102 -8.51 -0.31 -13.45
N GLY A 103 -7.63 0.65 -13.73
CA GLY A 103 -7.97 2.05 -13.94
C GLY A 103 -8.29 2.81 -12.65
N GLY A 104 -8.13 2.19 -11.48
CA GLY A 104 -8.44 2.79 -10.19
C GLY A 104 -7.60 4.01 -9.87
N ASN A 105 -8.21 5.01 -9.24
CA ASN A 105 -7.58 6.21 -8.69
C ASN A 105 -7.64 6.16 -7.16
N TYR A 106 -6.49 5.97 -6.51
CA TYR A 106 -6.37 5.83 -5.05
C TYR A 106 -6.24 7.17 -4.31
N GLY A 107 -6.48 8.27 -5.03
CA GLY A 107 -6.76 9.56 -4.40
C GLY A 107 -5.55 10.40 -4.02
N TRP A 108 -4.31 9.91 -4.00
CA TRP A 108 -3.14 10.77 -3.76
C TRP A 108 -2.96 11.80 -4.90
N ARG A 109 -2.81 13.10 -4.66
CA ARG A 109 -2.65 13.82 -3.38
C ARG A 109 -3.92 14.56 -2.88
N ILE A 110 -5.10 14.10 -3.24
CA ILE A 110 -6.39 14.60 -2.74
C ILE A 110 -6.73 13.98 -1.37
N ARG A 111 -6.42 12.69 -1.20
CA ARG A 111 -6.64 11.92 0.04
C ARG A 111 -5.34 11.29 0.55
N GLU A 112 -5.37 10.95 1.84
CA GLU A 112 -4.39 10.13 2.56
C GLU A 112 -5.21 9.27 3.54
N GLY A 113 -5.38 7.97 3.28
CA GLY A 113 -6.41 7.18 3.96
C GLY A 113 -7.82 7.55 3.52
N PHE A 114 -8.79 7.40 4.43
CA PHE A 114 -10.16 7.91 4.28
C PHE A 114 -10.26 9.43 4.45
N HIS A 115 -9.13 10.11 4.64
CA HIS A 115 -9.06 11.52 4.99
C HIS A 115 -8.56 12.37 3.84
N CYS A 116 -8.96 13.63 3.85
CA CYS A 116 -8.41 14.61 2.93
C CYS A 116 -6.93 14.86 3.20
N PHE A 117 -6.19 15.18 2.15
CA PHE A 117 -4.82 15.64 2.23
C PHE A 117 -4.72 17.13 1.88
N SER A 118 -3.75 17.83 2.47
CA SER A 118 -3.43 19.22 2.13
C SER A 118 -1.93 19.40 1.99
N PRO A 119 -1.42 19.79 0.81
CA PRO A 119 -0.01 20.12 0.64
C PRO A 119 0.46 21.25 1.56
N ASP A 120 -0.42 22.23 1.82
CA ASP A 120 -0.11 23.41 2.64
C ASP A 120 -0.18 23.11 4.16
N SER A 121 -0.92 22.08 4.56
CA SER A 121 -1.17 21.75 5.97
C SER A 121 -1.37 20.25 6.17
N PRO A 122 -0.33 19.42 5.91
CA PRO A 122 -0.46 17.96 5.87
C PRO A 122 -0.80 17.35 7.24
N GLY A 123 -0.42 17.99 8.35
CA GLY A 123 -0.78 17.55 9.70
C GLY A 123 -2.13 18.07 10.21
N SER A 124 -2.84 18.88 9.40
CA SER A 124 -4.16 19.43 9.75
C SER A 124 -4.94 19.68 8.45
N PRO A 125 -5.28 18.61 7.72
CA PRO A 125 -6.02 18.73 6.48
C PRO A 125 -7.45 19.26 6.71
N PRO A 126 -8.09 19.80 5.66
CA PRO A 126 -9.50 20.17 5.73
C PRO A 126 -10.39 18.95 6.00
N ALA A 127 -11.58 19.18 6.54
CA ALA A 127 -12.56 18.11 6.77
C ALA A 127 -13.17 17.56 5.46
N GLU A 128 -13.14 18.36 4.39
CA GLU A 128 -13.73 18.03 3.09
C GLU A 128 -12.73 18.34 1.97
N CYS A 129 -12.78 17.50 0.93
CA CYS A 129 -11.99 17.55 -0.29
C CYS A 129 -12.81 16.90 -1.40
N PRO A 130 -12.43 17.06 -2.68
CA PRO A 130 -13.06 16.35 -3.78
C PRO A 130 -13.12 14.83 -3.54
N ASP A 131 -14.23 14.22 -3.91
CA ASP A 131 -14.46 12.76 -3.97
C ASP A 131 -14.16 12.18 -5.35
N VAL A 132 -13.65 13.02 -6.25
CA VAL A 132 -13.27 12.68 -7.62
C VAL A 132 -11.87 13.24 -7.94
N GLY A 133 -11.19 12.58 -8.87
CA GLY A 133 -9.90 13.00 -9.41
C GLY A 133 -10.01 14.17 -10.39
N ALA A 134 -8.88 14.54 -10.98
CA ALA A 134 -8.76 15.73 -11.83
C ALA A 134 -9.69 15.73 -13.05
N ASP A 135 -10.02 14.55 -13.58
CA ASP A 135 -10.90 14.38 -14.75
C ASP A 135 -12.31 13.88 -14.36
N GLY A 136 -12.65 13.94 -13.07
CA GLY A 136 -13.99 13.60 -12.55
C GLY A 136 -14.22 12.11 -12.30
N GLU A 137 -13.20 11.28 -12.43
CA GLU A 137 -13.26 9.87 -12.04
C GLU A 137 -13.42 9.68 -10.52
N PRO A 138 -14.13 8.64 -10.05
CA PRO A 138 -14.25 8.37 -8.62
C PRO A 138 -12.90 8.00 -8.00
N LEU A 139 -12.70 8.42 -6.76
CA LEU A 139 -11.62 7.90 -5.92
C LEU A 139 -12.02 6.53 -5.35
N ILE A 140 -11.06 5.64 -5.21
CA ILE A 140 -11.21 4.34 -4.54
C ILE A 140 -10.64 4.47 -3.14
N ASP A 141 -11.45 4.12 -2.16
CA ASP A 141 -11.05 4.11 -0.75
C ASP A 141 -10.18 2.88 -0.42
N PRO A 142 -9.28 2.99 0.58
CA PRO A 142 -8.53 1.83 1.07
C PRO A 142 -9.46 0.83 1.76
N ILE A 143 -8.99 -0.42 1.91
CA ILE A 143 -9.74 -1.41 2.67
C ILE A 143 -9.58 -1.18 4.18
N VAL A 144 -8.38 -0.79 4.62
CA VAL A 144 -8.09 -0.41 6.00
C VAL A 144 -7.05 0.71 6.03
N GLU A 145 -7.11 1.53 7.08
CA GLU A 145 -6.07 2.50 7.41
C GLU A 145 -5.65 2.36 8.88
N TYR A 146 -4.50 2.94 9.20
CA TYR A 146 -4.12 3.24 10.57
C TYR A 146 -3.25 4.48 10.64
N GLY A 147 -3.25 5.11 11.80
CA GLY A 147 -2.59 6.39 11.95
C GLY A 147 -1.09 6.29 12.26
N GLN A 148 -0.39 7.36 11.91
CA GLN A 148 1.00 7.63 12.27
C GLN A 148 1.13 8.11 13.73
N PRO A 149 2.33 8.11 14.35
CA PRO A 149 2.51 8.60 15.72
C PRO A 149 1.97 10.03 15.88
N GLY A 150 1.08 10.23 16.85
CA GLY A 150 0.43 11.53 17.10
C GLY A 150 -1.03 11.59 16.65
N THR A 151 -1.51 10.58 15.91
CA THR A 151 -2.94 10.35 15.63
C THR A 151 -3.59 9.48 16.71
N GLU A 152 -4.91 9.31 16.63
CA GLU A 152 -5.68 8.47 17.56
C GLU A 152 -5.32 6.97 17.44
N THR A 153 -4.96 6.50 16.24
CA THR A 153 -4.62 5.10 15.92
C THR A 153 -3.15 4.95 15.53
N GLY A 154 -2.25 5.60 16.27
CA GLY A 154 -0.80 5.65 16.02
C GLY A 154 -0.04 4.31 16.06
N TYR A 155 -0.34 3.37 15.15
CA TYR A 155 0.16 2.00 15.13
C TYR A 155 1.51 1.83 14.43
N GLY A 156 1.91 2.76 13.56
CA GLY A 156 3.15 2.64 12.78
C GLY A 156 3.51 3.89 11.98
N ASN A 157 4.63 3.89 11.25
CA ASN A 157 5.11 5.02 10.45
C ASN A 157 5.12 4.76 8.94
N SER A 158 5.14 3.50 8.52
CA SER A 158 5.25 3.11 7.11
C SER A 158 4.75 1.69 6.94
N VAL A 159 3.60 1.55 6.28
CA VAL A 159 3.02 0.24 5.96
C VAL A 159 3.99 -0.61 5.15
N ILE A 160 4.07 -1.86 5.55
CA ILE A 160 4.77 -2.92 4.83
C ILE A 160 3.73 -3.98 4.51
N ALA A 161 3.17 -3.89 3.30
CA ALA A 161 2.19 -4.87 2.86
C ALA A 161 2.78 -6.29 2.84
N GLY A 162 1.96 -7.24 3.29
CA GLY A 162 2.27 -8.65 3.31
C GLY A 162 1.44 -9.45 2.33
N TYR A 163 0.78 -10.49 2.83
CA TYR A 163 0.07 -11.47 1.99
C TYR A 163 -1.24 -11.87 2.65
N VAL A 164 -2.19 -12.30 1.82
CA VAL A 164 -3.29 -13.14 2.31
C VAL A 164 -2.72 -14.48 2.76
N TYR A 165 -2.98 -14.87 4.01
CA TYR A 165 -2.49 -16.15 4.54
C TYR A 165 -3.27 -17.32 3.95
N ARG A 166 -2.56 -18.26 3.34
CA ARG A 166 -3.12 -19.44 2.65
C ARG A 166 -2.56 -20.77 3.16
N GLY A 167 -1.73 -20.74 4.20
CA GLY A 167 -1.17 -21.94 4.83
C GLY A 167 -2.14 -22.67 5.75
N GLU A 168 -1.68 -23.80 6.28
CA GLU A 168 -2.47 -24.65 7.19
C GLU A 168 -2.00 -24.55 8.65
N GLY A 169 -0.79 -24.04 8.89
CA GLY A 169 -0.19 -23.92 10.21
C GLY A 169 -0.90 -22.94 11.15
N LEU A 170 -1.65 -21.97 10.60
CA LEU A 170 -2.39 -20.95 11.35
C LEU A 170 -3.84 -20.85 10.85
N PRO A 171 -4.72 -21.82 11.20
CA PRO A 171 -6.09 -21.86 10.68
C PRO A 171 -6.89 -20.58 10.92
N GLY A 172 -6.60 -19.86 12.01
CA GLY A 172 -7.26 -18.60 12.35
C GLY A 172 -6.92 -17.43 11.42
N LEU A 173 -5.85 -17.54 10.62
CA LEU A 173 -5.43 -16.50 9.68
C LEU A 173 -5.83 -16.77 8.23
N VAL A 174 -6.35 -17.97 7.92
CA VAL A 174 -6.70 -18.36 6.55
C VAL A 174 -7.66 -17.34 5.93
N GLY A 175 -7.26 -16.79 4.78
CA GLY A 175 -8.03 -15.79 4.03
C GLY A 175 -7.95 -14.37 4.57
N ARG A 176 -7.14 -14.12 5.61
CA ARG A 176 -6.90 -12.77 6.15
C ARG A 176 -5.60 -12.20 5.61
N HIS A 177 -5.55 -10.90 5.39
CA HIS A 177 -4.34 -10.23 4.93
C HIS A 177 -3.44 -9.89 6.12
N VAL A 178 -2.29 -10.54 6.23
CA VAL A 178 -1.30 -10.32 7.28
C VAL A 178 -0.23 -9.38 6.75
N PHE A 179 -0.01 -8.29 7.47
CA PHE A 179 0.95 -7.24 7.10
C PHE A 179 1.54 -6.62 8.36
N GLY A 180 2.30 -5.54 8.23
CA GLY A 180 2.85 -4.85 9.38
C GLY A 180 3.35 -3.47 9.04
N ASP A 181 4.04 -2.87 10.00
CA ASP A 181 4.67 -1.57 9.84
C ASP A 181 6.19 -1.69 9.96
N TRP A 182 6.91 -0.84 9.24
CA TRP A 182 8.37 -0.73 9.31
C TRP A 182 8.87 -0.62 10.75
N THR A 183 8.11 0.04 11.63
CA THR A 183 8.44 0.23 13.04
C THR A 183 7.24 0.01 13.95
N GLY A 184 7.49 -0.54 15.14
CA GLY A 184 6.52 -0.43 16.22
C GLY A 184 6.37 1.01 16.70
N SER A 185 5.22 1.64 16.46
CA SER A 185 4.90 2.96 17.05
C SER A 185 4.28 2.85 18.44
N LEU A 186 3.80 1.66 18.84
CA LEU A 186 3.22 1.51 20.17
C LEU A 186 4.32 1.64 21.25
N SER A 187 4.33 2.82 21.88
CA SER A 187 4.94 3.14 23.18
C SER A 187 6.46 2.94 23.32
N GLY A 188 7.23 3.25 22.28
CA GLY A 188 8.70 3.23 22.34
C GLY A 188 9.30 1.82 22.30
N SER A 189 8.50 0.81 21.92
CA SER A 189 8.95 -0.54 21.65
C SER A 189 9.61 -0.63 20.27
N ARG A 190 10.76 -1.31 20.19
CA ARG A 190 11.35 -1.72 18.90
C ARG A 190 10.76 -3.04 18.38
N ALA A 191 9.64 -3.50 18.93
CA ALA A 191 8.97 -4.68 18.42
C ALA A 191 8.22 -4.33 17.12
N PRO A 192 8.21 -5.20 16.12
CA PRO A 192 7.43 -5.00 14.90
C PRO A 192 5.94 -4.98 15.24
N THR A 193 5.23 -4.00 14.68
CA THR A 193 3.76 -4.05 14.65
C THR A 193 3.35 -4.97 13.51
N LEU A 194 2.70 -6.08 13.84
CA LEU A 194 2.04 -6.94 12.86
C LEU A 194 0.52 -6.75 12.97
N LEU A 195 -0.13 -6.71 11.82
CA LEU A 195 -1.53 -6.38 11.65
C LEU A 195 -2.22 -7.44 10.80
N VAL A 196 -3.53 -7.58 10.98
CA VAL A 196 -4.39 -8.45 10.21
C VAL A 196 -5.60 -7.66 9.73
N ALA A 197 -5.77 -7.57 8.41
CA ALA A 197 -7.01 -7.11 7.81
C ALA A 197 -7.93 -8.30 7.52
N SER A 198 -9.17 -8.23 7.98
CA SER A 198 -10.19 -9.27 7.79
C SER A 198 -11.42 -8.68 7.13
N ARG A 199 -11.97 -9.36 6.13
CA ARG A 199 -13.23 -8.93 5.51
C ARG A 199 -14.37 -9.11 6.51
N ASP A 200 -15.14 -8.04 6.71
CA ASP A 200 -16.33 -7.99 7.56
C ASP A 200 -17.38 -7.09 6.90
N GLU A 201 -18.43 -7.70 6.34
CA GLU A 201 -19.53 -6.99 5.69
C GLU A 201 -20.34 -6.10 6.66
N ALA A 202 -20.11 -6.22 7.97
CA ALA A 202 -20.73 -5.36 8.98
C ALA A 202 -19.94 -4.06 9.25
N SER A 203 -18.70 -3.91 8.76
CA SER A 203 -17.92 -2.69 8.91
C SER A 203 -18.22 -1.68 7.79
N GLU A 204 -17.97 -0.39 8.03
CA GLU A 204 -18.24 0.68 7.05
C GLU A 204 -17.41 0.54 5.76
N THR A 205 -16.20 -0.03 5.86
CA THR A 205 -15.27 -0.23 4.73
C THR A 205 -15.32 -1.65 4.17
N GLY A 206 -16.09 -2.55 4.80
CA GLY A 206 -16.10 -3.98 4.50
C GLY A 206 -14.91 -4.78 5.06
N TRP A 207 -13.98 -4.12 5.76
CA TRP A 207 -12.84 -4.75 6.44
C TRP A 207 -12.65 -4.26 7.88
N THR A 208 -12.04 -5.09 8.71
CA THR A 208 -11.57 -4.74 10.06
C THR A 208 -10.07 -4.86 10.15
N LEU A 209 -9.48 -4.08 11.06
CA LEU A 209 -8.06 -4.10 11.35
C LEU A 209 -7.82 -4.54 12.80
N ASP A 210 -7.03 -5.60 12.98
CA ASP A 210 -6.61 -6.11 14.27
C ASP A 210 -5.08 -6.18 14.37
N MET A 211 -4.54 -5.97 15.58
CA MET A 211 -3.15 -6.33 15.84
C MET A 211 -2.98 -7.84 15.90
N LEU A 212 -1.92 -8.37 15.28
CA LEU A 212 -1.50 -9.76 15.43
C LEU A 212 -0.59 -9.89 16.66
N PRO A 213 -1.02 -10.51 17.77
CA PRO A 213 -0.17 -10.68 18.93
C PRO A 213 0.94 -11.69 18.64
N VAL A 214 2.19 -11.32 18.88
CA VAL A 214 3.36 -12.20 18.71
C VAL A 214 4.15 -12.25 20.02
N ALA A 215 4.22 -13.44 20.63
CA ALA A 215 4.85 -13.63 21.94
C ALA A 215 6.37 -13.41 21.91
N ASP A 216 7.05 -13.94 20.89
CA ASP A 216 8.50 -13.84 20.70
C ASP A 216 8.86 -12.92 19.52
N ALA A 217 8.20 -11.76 19.45
CA ALA A 217 8.42 -10.82 18.36
C ALA A 217 9.89 -10.39 18.33
N PRO A 218 10.58 -10.53 17.17
CA PRO A 218 11.96 -10.08 17.07
C PRO A 218 12.05 -8.58 17.30
N THR A 219 13.13 -8.08 17.90
CA THR A 219 13.33 -6.62 17.96
C THR A 219 13.90 -6.11 16.63
N GLY A 220 13.44 -4.97 16.16
CA GLY A 220 13.92 -4.35 14.93
C GLY A 220 12.83 -3.75 14.06
N PHE A 221 13.12 -3.68 12.77
CA PHE A 221 12.31 -3.06 11.74
C PHE A 221 11.79 -4.14 10.79
N VAL A 222 10.51 -4.08 10.42
CA VAL A 222 9.94 -4.95 9.38
C VAL A 222 10.39 -4.44 8.02
N LEU A 223 10.93 -5.32 7.16
CA LEU A 223 11.39 -4.96 5.82
C LEU A 223 10.46 -5.46 4.72
N ALA A 224 9.90 -6.65 4.92
CA ALA A 224 9.02 -7.31 3.98
C ALA A 224 8.40 -8.55 4.64
N PHE A 225 7.43 -9.13 3.94
CA PHE A 225 6.94 -10.48 4.19
C PHE A 225 7.39 -11.42 3.08
N GLY A 226 7.36 -12.72 3.35
CA GLY A 226 7.48 -13.77 2.36
C GLY A 226 6.41 -14.84 2.56
N GLN A 227 6.08 -15.55 1.50
CA GLN A 227 5.20 -16.71 1.52
C GLN A 227 5.89 -17.87 0.78
N ASP A 228 5.88 -19.05 1.37
CA ASP A 228 6.39 -20.26 0.69
C ASP A 228 5.28 -20.95 -0.14
N PRO A 229 5.63 -21.97 -0.96
CA PRO A 229 4.63 -22.66 -1.78
C PRO A 229 3.52 -23.38 -1.00
N ALA A 230 3.66 -23.58 0.31
CA ALA A 230 2.62 -24.15 1.16
C ALA A 230 1.71 -23.06 1.75
N GLY A 231 1.92 -21.78 1.42
CA GLY A 231 1.13 -20.66 1.93
C GLY A 231 1.56 -20.19 3.32
N GLU A 232 2.63 -20.74 3.88
CA GLU A 232 3.16 -20.35 5.19
C GLU A 232 3.91 -19.03 5.08
N MET A 233 3.78 -18.19 6.11
CA MET A 233 4.26 -16.81 6.07
C MET A 233 5.52 -16.59 6.90
N TYR A 234 6.33 -15.68 6.38
CA TYR A 234 7.60 -15.26 6.95
C TYR A 234 7.66 -13.74 7.06
N VAL A 235 8.33 -13.24 8.09
CA VAL A 235 8.63 -11.82 8.28
C VAL A 235 10.12 -11.61 8.14
N LEU A 236 10.52 -10.66 7.31
CA LEU A 236 11.90 -10.24 7.14
C LEU A 236 12.13 -9.01 8.00
N THR A 237 13.13 -9.07 8.88
CA THR A 237 13.45 -7.96 9.79
C THR A 237 14.91 -7.55 9.72
N THR A 238 15.22 -6.38 10.26
CA THR A 238 16.59 -5.92 10.52
C THR A 238 16.67 -5.24 11.88
N ALA A 239 17.79 -5.37 12.59
CA ALA A 239 18.02 -4.62 13.82
C ALA A 239 18.40 -3.15 13.56
N SER A 240 18.67 -2.78 12.31
CA SER A 240 19.13 -1.45 11.90
C SER A 240 18.25 -0.91 10.77
N GLY A 241 17.55 0.21 11.00
CA GLY A 241 16.53 0.73 10.08
C GLY A 241 17.07 1.34 8.77
N GLY A 242 18.39 1.41 8.59
CA GLY A 242 19.00 1.92 7.35
C GLY A 242 19.27 0.82 6.31
N PRO A 243 19.57 1.19 5.06
CA PRO A 243 19.86 0.25 3.96
C PRO A 243 21.23 -0.45 4.11
N SER A 244 21.90 -0.28 5.24
CA SER A 244 23.25 -0.77 5.50
C SER A 244 23.29 -1.68 6.72
N GLY A 245 24.16 -2.69 6.68
CA GLY A 245 24.37 -3.62 7.79
C GLY A 245 24.19 -5.07 7.35
N SER A 246 24.27 -5.98 8.33
CA SER A 246 24.17 -7.44 8.12
C SER A 246 23.30 -8.11 9.19
N THR A 247 22.37 -7.37 9.77
CA THR A 247 21.48 -7.82 10.86
C THR A 247 20.12 -8.31 10.37
N GLY A 248 20.02 -8.55 9.06
CA GLY A 248 18.82 -9.11 8.44
C GLY A 248 18.50 -10.50 8.97
N ALA A 249 17.22 -10.75 9.26
CA ALA A 249 16.73 -12.05 9.74
C ALA A 249 15.41 -12.42 9.05
N VAL A 250 15.15 -13.72 8.95
CA VAL A 250 13.89 -14.28 8.43
C VAL A 250 13.24 -15.09 9.54
N TRP A 251 12.00 -14.78 9.84
CA TRP A 251 11.21 -15.41 10.90
C TRP A 251 10.00 -16.07 10.29
N ARG A 252 9.68 -17.30 10.70
CA ARG A 252 8.39 -17.93 10.35
C ARG A 252 7.34 -17.50 11.35
N ILE A 253 6.15 -17.11 10.88
CA ILE A 253 4.98 -16.93 11.75
C ILE A 253 4.43 -18.33 12.05
N ALA A 254 4.32 -18.68 13.33
CA ALA A 254 3.92 -20.01 13.78
C ALA A 254 3.02 -19.92 15.03
N PRO A 255 2.26 -20.98 15.35
CA PRO A 255 1.46 -21.02 16.57
C PRO A 255 2.31 -20.77 17.81
N ALA A 256 1.75 -20.06 18.80
CA ALA A 256 2.37 -19.93 20.11
C ALA A 256 2.49 -21.31 20.78
N SER A 257 3.65 -21.58 21.37
CA SER A 257 3.96 -22.81 22.12
C SER A 257 3.36 -22.82 23.53
#